data_AF-A0A821MCH7-F1
#
_entry.id   AF-A0A821MCH7-F1
#
_cell.length_a   1.000
_cell.length_b   1.000
_cell.length_c   1.000
_cell.angle_alpha   90.00
_cell.angle_beta   90.00
_cell.angle_gamma   90.00
#
_symmetry.space_group_name_H-M   'P 1'
#
loop_
_entity.id
_entity.type
_entity.pdbx_description
1 polymer ?
#
loop_
_entity_poly.entity_id
_entity_poly.type
_entity_poly.pdbx_seq_one_letter_code
_entity_poly.pdbx_strand_id
1 'polypeptide(L)'
;IENLTSNVDTIVANITNKQSLIDMCARTKVLVNCVGPYRHYGEPVVEACLQARTHYIDICGEPQFLETIQLRYDSQAQEREIAIVGSCGFDSLIADLGTETIRKECEQKDLEIALIESYLAIDAPKATVHKREIVNYATWEAAVYGLHHAKELKSLRQKLFEQKLPYSKYKIEKKSNFKTTIHGKSFWVVPFPGSDKSVVQRTQYFNYTKLHKKPIRFQPYFQMPSFISVVKLVFYGFIFSLFTKFKLGMQCLLK
;
A
#
# COMPACT_ATOMS: atom_id res chain seq x y z
N ILE A 1 -22.24 12.15 4.19
CA ILE A 1 -23.11 10.95 4.04
C ILE A 1 -24.55 11.36 3.67
N GLU A 2 -25.02 12.55 4.04
CA GLU A 2 -26.37 13.06 3.75
C GLU A 2 -26.74 13.32 2.26
N ASN A 3 -25.89 12.97 1.29
CA ASN A 3 -26.18 13.16 -0.14
C ASN A 3 -25.76 11.97 -1.02
N LEU A 4 -25.65 10.77 -0.44
CA LEU A 4 -25.77 9.56 -1.25
C LEU A 4 -27.27 9.42 -1.55
N THR A 5 -27.61 9.54 -2.83
CA THR A 5 -28.98 9.64 -3.37
C THR A 5 -29.95 8.63 -2.75
N SER A 6 -31.23 9.02 -2.63
CA SER A 6 -32.34 8.26 -2.03
C SER A 6 -32.67 6.89 -2.65
N ASN A 7 -31.81 6.37 -3.53
CA ASN A 7 -31.96 5.12 -4.29
C ASN A 7 -30.86 4.08 -3.96
N VAL A 8 -30.05 4.27 -2.91
CA VAL A 8 -29.04 3.29 -2.48
C VAL A 8 -29.53 2.56 -1.23
N ASP A 9 -29.72 1.25 -1.35
CA ASP A 9 -30.07 0.40 -0.21
C ASP A 9 -28.96 0.42 0.85
N THR A 10 -29.37 0.54 2.10
CA THR A 10 -28.45 0.49 3.24
C THR A 10 -28.52 -0.89 3.89
N ILE A 11 -27.36 -1.48 4.13
CA ILE A 11 -27.22 -2.74 4.88
C ILE A 11 -26.41 -2.44 6.13
N VAL A 12 -26.94 -2.83 7.28
CA VAL A 12 -26.21 -2.73 8.56
C VAL A 12 -25.50 -4.05 8.81
N ALA A 13 -24.17 -3.98 8.93
CA ALA A 13 -23.33 -5.11 9.33
C ALA A 13 -22.39 -4.67 10.45
N ASN A 14 -22.16 -5.55 11.43
CA ASN A 14 -21.30 -5.27 12.56
C ASN A 14 -20.03 -6.11 12.45
N ILE A 15 -18.87 -5.44 12.48
CA ILE A 15 -17.56 -6.09 12.38
C ILE A 15 -17.30 -7.14 13.48
N THR A 16 -17.93 -7.00 14.65
CA THR A 16 -17.81 -7.96 15.75
C THR A 16 -18.79 -9.12 15.64
N ASN A 17 -19.73 -9.09 14.68
CA ASN A 17 -20.69 -10.16 14.42
C ASN A 17 -20.42 -10.79 13.05
N LYS A 18 -19.74 -11.94 13.08
CA LYS A 18 -19.38 -12.71 11.89
C LYS A 18 -20.57 -13.01 10.98
N GLN A 19 -21.71 -13.43 11.54
CA GLN A 19 -22.88 -13.76 10.73
C GLN A 19 -23.40 -12.54 9.96
N SER A 20 -23.43 -11.37 10.61
CA SER A 20 -23.87 -10.14 9.95
C SER A 20 -22.99 -9.74 8.75
N LEU A 21 -21.69 -10.02 8.81
CA LEU A 21 -20.78 -9.79 7.69
C LEU A 21 -21.03 -10.79 6.55
N ILE A 22 -21.23 -12.07 6.87
CA ILE A 22 -21.55 -13.11 5.87
C ILE A 22 -22.87 -12.77 5.16
N ASP A 23 -23.90 -12.41 5.92
CA ASP A 23 -25.22 -12.07 5.38
C ASP A 23 -25.15 -10.84 4.46
N MET A 24 -24.33 -9.85 4.82
CA MET A 24 -24.05 -8.69 3.96
C MET A 24 -23.30 -9.11 2.68
N CYS A 25 -22.23 -9.89 2.80
CA CYS A 25 -21.43 -10.33 1.66
C CYS A 25 -22.24 -11.20 0.69
N ALA A 26 -23.07 -12.12 1.20
CA ALA A 26 -23.90 -13.02 0.40
C ALA A 26 -24.92 -12.29 -0.51
N ARG A 27 -25.21 -11.01 -0.21
CA ARG A 27 -26.10 -10.16 -1.02
C ARG A 27 -25.40 -9.45 -2.17
N THR A 28 -24.08 -9.60 -2.33
CA THR A 28 -23.32 -8.95 -3.40
C THR A 28 -22.33 -9.92 -4.06
N LYS A 29 -21.97 -9.61 -5.31
CA LYS A 29 -20.92 -10.31 -6.05
C LYS A 29 -19.52 -9.75 -5.74
N VAL A 30 -19.45 -8.45 -5.42
CA VAL A 30 -18.21 -7.74 -5.13
C VAL A 30 -18.43 -6.82 -3.94
N LEU A 31 -17.54 -6.90 -2.96
CA LEU A 31 -17.46 -5.96 -1.84
C LEU A 31 -16.25 -5.04 -2.04
N VAL A 32 -16.50 -3.73 -2.03
CA VAL A 32 -15.45 -2.70 -2.05
C VAL A 32 -15.30 -2.15 -0.64
N ASN A 33 -14.23 -2.54 0.05
CA ASN A 33 -13.94 -2.12 1.40
C ASN A 33 -13.08 -0.85 1.43
N CYS A 34 -13.70 0.27 1.78
CA CYS A 34 -13.05 1.58 1.89
C CYS A 34 -12.77 2.00 3.34
N VAL A 35 -12.90 1.08 4.31
CA VAL A 35 -12.81 1.40 5.74
C VAL A 35 -11.67 0.64 6.40
N GLY A 36 -10.70 1.39 6.91
CA GLY A 36 -9.60 0.89 7.75
C GLY A 36 -9.70 1.39 9.20
N PRO A 37 -8.68 1.10 10.03
CA PRO A 37 -7.46 0.36 9.68
C PRO A 37 -7.72 -1.12 9.38
N TYR A 38 -7.19 -1.59 8.26
CA TYR A 38 -7.42 -2.94 7.74
C TYR A 38 -6.75 -4.00 8.61
N ARG A 39 -5.63 -3.66 9.27
CA ARG A 39 -5.00 -4.55 10.26
C ARG A 39 -5.96 -5.01 11.36
N HIS A 40 -6.88 -4.15 11.79
CA HIS A 40 -7.79 -4.44 12.89
C HIS A 40 -9.13 -4.99 12.40
N TYR A 41 -9.63 -4.44 11.29
CA TYR A 41 -11.00 -4.67 10.86
C TYR A 41 -11.11 -5.36 9.50
N GLY A 42 -10.02 -5.48 8.73
CA GLY A 42 -10.08 -6.00 7.37
C GLY A 42 -10.23 -7.53 7.30
N GLU A 43 -9.57 -8.27 8.19
CA GLU A 43 -9.52 -9.74 8.09
C GLU A 43 -10.90 -10.40 8.28
N PRO A 44 -11.74 -10.01 9.26
CA PRO A 44 -13.11 -10.55 9.38
C PRO A 44 -13.95 -10.32 8.11
N VAL A 45 -13.74 -9.22 7.40
CA VAL A 45 -14.45 -8.91 6.14
C VAL A 45 -13.97 -9.82 5.01
N VAL A 46 -12.66 -10.05 4.90
CA VAL A 46 -12.09 -10.99 3.92
C VAL A 46 -12.61 -12.41 4.17
N GLU A 47 -12.65 -12.86 5.43
CA GLU A 47 -13.21 -14.16 5.78
C GLU A 47 -14.69 -14.28 5.40
N ALA A 48 -15.49 -13.25 5.67
CA ALA A 48 -16.90 -13.24 5.30
C ALA A 48 -17.09 -13.32 3.77
N CYS A 49 -16.28 -12.58 3.00
CA CYS A 49 -16.25 -12.68 1.54
C CYS A 49 -15.91 -14.09 1.05
N LEU A 50 -14.90 -14.74 1.63
CA LEU A 50 -14.54 -16.13 1.30
C LEU A 50 -15.68 -17.12 1.59
N GLN A 51 -16.38 -16.93 2.70
CA GLN A 51 -17.49 -17.79 3.10
C GLN A 51 -18.71 -17.59 2.19
N ALA A 52 -19.02 -16.35 1.83
CA ALA A 52 -20.15 -15.98 0.98
C ALA A 52 -19.89 -16.17 -0.53
N ARG A 53 -18.65 -16.51 -0.94
CA ARG A 53 -18.21 -16.51 -2.35
C ARG A 53 -18.36 -15.15 -3.04
N THR A 54 -18.00 -14.09 -2.31
CA THR A 54 -18.04 -12.71 -2.76
C THR A 54 -16.64 -12.21 -3.05
N HIS A 55 -16.41 -11.58 -4.20
CA HIS A 55 -15.12 -10.96 -4.51
C HIS A 55 -14.86 -9.77 -3.58
N TYR A 56 -13.59 -9.56 -3.23
CA TYR A 56 -13.17 -8.51 -2.32
C TYR A 56 -12.19 -7.55 -3.00
N ILE A 57 -12.43 -6.25 -2.86
CA ILE A 57 -11.55 -5.18 -3.30
C ILE A 57 -11.36 -4.18 -2.17
N ASP A 58 -10.16 -3.63 -1.97
CA ASP A 58 -9.94 -2.54 -1.04
C ASP A 58 -8.97 -1.45 -1.52
N ILE A 59 -8.86 -0.38 -0.75
CA ILE A 59 -7.90 0.71 -0.96
C ILE A 59 -6.75 0.68 0.05
N CYS A 60 -6.43 -0.50 0.59
CA CYS A 60 -5.49 -0.67 1.69
C CYS A 60 -4.05 -0.27 1.33
N GLY A 61 -3.44 0.56 2.18
CA GLY A 61 -2.02 0.95 2.13
C GLY A 61 -1.18 0.31 3.24
N GLU A 62 -1.60 -0.81 3.83
CA GLU A 62 -0.92 -1.46 4.96
C GLU A 62 -0.22 -2.76 4.52
N PRO A 63 1.10 -2.76 4.27
CA PRO A 63 1.81 -3.94 3.77
C PRO A 63 1.62 -5.19 4.61
N GLN A 64 1.55 -5.05 5.94
CA GLN A 64 1.34 -6.19 6.82
C GLN A 64 -0.01 -6.85 6.59
N PHE A 65 -1.09 -6.08 6.49
CA PHE A 65 -2.41 -6.64 6.21
C PHE A 65 -2.41 -7.35 4.85
N LEU A 66 -1.93 -6.68 3.81
CA LEU A 66 -1.88 -7.21 2.45
C LEU A 66 -1.11 -8.54 2.36
N GLU A 67 0.07 -8.58 2.99
CA GLU A 67 0.93 -9.76 3.03
C GLU A 67 0.33 -10.87 3.92
N THR A 68 -0.29 -10.53 5.06
CA THR A 68 -1.01 -11.51 5.90
C THR A 68 -2.17 -12.16 5.15
N ILE A 69 -3.00 -11.36 4.47
CA ILE A 69 -4.14 -11.89 3.71
C ILE A 69 -3.67 -12.81 2.59
N GLN A 70 -2.62 -12.40 1.85
CA GLN A 70 -2.02 -13.25 0.83
C GLN A 70 -1.50 -14.57 1.43
N LEU A 71 -0.76 -14.53 2.55
CA LEU A 71 -0.19 -15.73 3.15
C LEU A 71 -1.27 -16.70 3.67
N ARG A 72 -2.36 -16.18 4.24
CA ARG A 72 -3.38 -17.00 4.91
C ARG A 72 -4.47 -17.52 3.98
N TYR A 73 -4.84 -16.74 2.97
CA TYR A 73 -6.08 -16.98 2.22
C TYR A 73 -5.90 -17.25 0.72
N ASP A 74 -4.68 -17.14 0.16
CA ASP A 74 -4.46 -17.37 -1.29
C ASP A 74 -5.02 -18.72 -1.78
N SER A 75 -4.68 -19.81 -1.10
CA SER A 75 -5.18 -21.15 -1.47
C SER A 75 -6.69 -21.30 -1.33
N GLN A 76 -7.28 -20.74 -0.27
CA GLN A 76 -8.74 -20.79 -0.05
C GLN A 76 -9.50 -19.94 -1.08
N ALA A 77 -8.93 -18.80 -1.48
CA ALA A 77 -9.50 -17.94 -2.51
C ALA A 77 -9.49 -18.63 -3.87
N GLN A 78 -8.41 -19.34 -4.21
CA GLN A 78 -8.30 -20.13 -5.44
C GLN A 78 -9.29 -21.29 -5.46
N GLU A 79 -9.37 -22.09 -4.39
CA GLU A 79 -10.32 -23.22 -4.27
C GLU A 79 -11.77 -22.79 -4.45
N ARG A 80 -12.11 -21.58 -3.98
CA ARG A 80 -13.46 -21.03 -4.02
C ARG A 80 -13.75 -20.15 -5.24
N GLU A 81 -12.76 -19.97 -6.12
CA GLU A 81 -12.83 -19.13 -7.32
C GLU A 81 -13.17 -17.66 -7.02
N ILE A 82 -12.57 -17.09 -5.97
CA ILE A 82 -12.85 -15.75 -5.48
C ILE A 82 -11.61 -14.86 -5.63
N ALA A 83 -11.76 -13.68 -6.24
CA ALA A 83 -10.71 -12.67 -6.24
C ALA A 83 -10.67 -11.88 -4.92
N ILE A 84 -9.48 -11.73 -4.34
CA ILE A 84 -9.18 -10.82 -3.24
C ILE A 84 -8.10 -9.85 -3.72
N VAL A 85 -8.48 -8.60 -3.98
CA VAL A 85 -7.61 -7.58 -4.58
C VAL A 85 -7.43 -6.42 -3.62
N GLY A 86 -6.25 -6.35 -2.99
CA GLY A 86 -5.91 -5.23 -2.12
C GLY A 86 -5.22 -4.09 -2.87
N SER A 87 -5.18 -2.90 -2.24
CA SER A 87 -4.42 -1.74 -2.71
C SER A 87 -4.90 -1.10 -4.03
N CYS A 88 -6.20 -1.12 -4.28
CA CYS A 88 -6.84 -0.43 -5.41
C CYS A 88 -7.07 1.07 -5.16
N GLY A 89 -6.31 1.68 -4.24
CA GLY A 89 -6.35 3.11 -3.93
C GLY A 89 -5.25 3.89 -4.65
N PHE A 90 -5.28 5.22 -4.53
CA PHE A 90 -4.32 6.12 -5.16
C PHE A 90 -2.86 5.77 -4.84
N ASP A 91 -2.56 5.52 -3.57
CA ASP A 91 -1.17 5.35 -3.10
C ASP A 91 -0.43 4.30 -3.93
N SER A 92 -0.97 3.09 -4.08
CA SER A 92 -0.22 1.99 -4.69
C SER A 92 -0.73 1.48 -6.04
N LEU A 93 -1.99 1.72 -6.41
CA LEU A 93 -2.53 1.26 -7.70
C LEU A 93 -1.78 1.91 -8.87
N ILE A 94 -1.49 3.22 -8.76
CA ILE A 94 -0.81 3.98 -9.81
C ILE A 94 0.63 3.52 -9.97
N ALA A 95 1.33 3.27 -8.86
CA ALA A 95 2.71 2.77 -8.88
C ALA A 95 2.81 1.38 -9.53
N ASP A 96 1.87 0.47 -9.22
CA ASP A 96 1.87 -0.89 -9.74
C ASP A 96 1.44 -0.97 -11.20
N LEU A 97 0.31 -0.36 -11.56
CA LEU A 97 -0.13 -0.29 -12.96
C LEU A 97 0.86 0.47 -13.84
N GLY A 98 1.46 1.55 -13.32
CA GLY A 98 2.50 2.30 -14.04
C GLY A 98 3.71 1.44 -14.34
N THR A 99 4.16 0.64 -13.37
CA THR A 99 5.28 -0.31 -13.54
C THR A 99 4.97 -1.33 -14.63
N GLU A 100 3.79 -1.94 -14.61
CA GLU A 100 3.41 -2.96 -15.60
C GLU A 100 3.09 -2.36 -16.98
N THR A 101 2.67 -1.10 -17.04
CA THR A 101 2.51 -0.36 -18.31
C THR A 101 3.86 -0.11 -18.96
N ILE A 102 4.84 0.41 -18.19
CA ILE A 102 6.22 0.62 -18.68
C ILE A 102 6.83 -0.72 -19.13
N ARG A 103 6.59 -1.81 -18.38
CA ARG A 103 6.99 -3.16 -18.79
C ARG A 103 6.49 -3.51 -20.18
N LYS A 104 5.18 -3.41 -20.43
CA LYS A 104 4.58 -3.76 -21.72
C LYS A 104 5.20 -2.96 -22.87
N GLU A 105 5.38 -1.66 -22.69
CA GLU A 105 6.00 -0.78 -23.68
C GLU A 105 7.46 -1.13 -23.97
N CYS A 106 8.24 -1.49 -22.94
CA CYS A 106 9.63 -1.93 -23.12
C CYS A 106 9.72 -3.32 -23.75
N GLU A 107 8.86 -4.26 -23.37
CA GLU A 107 8.79 -5.61 -23.97
C GLU A 107 8.52 -5.53 -25.48
N GLN A 108 7.64 -4.62 -25.92
CA GLN A 108 7.37 -4.38 -27.36
C GLN A 108 8.58 -3.82 -28.13
N LYS A 109 9.52 -3.18 -27.43
CA LYS A 109 10.71 -2.54 -28.01
C LYS A 109 12.00 -3.34 -27.76
N ASP A 110 11.88 -4.55 -27.22
CA ASP A 110 13.02 -5.38 -26.81
C ASP A 110 14.00 -4.66 -25.86
N LEU A 111 13.45 -3.89 -24.91
CA LEU A 111 14.21 -3.13 -23.93
C LEU A 111 14.17 -3.81 -22.55
N GLU A 112 15.33 -3.95 -21.92
CA GLU A 112 15.42 -4.39 -20.53
C GLU A 112 15.27 -3.22 -19.55
N ILE A 113 14.37 -3.37 -18.57
CA ILE A 113 14.19 -2.38 -17.50
C ILE A 113 15.07 -2.76 -16.30
N ALA A 114 16.07 -1.93 -16.00
CA ALA A 114 16.94 -2.12 -14.84
C ALA A 114 16.35 -1.55 -13.53
N LEU A 115 15.66 -0.41 -13.62
CA LEU A 115 15.10 0.33 -12.50
C LEU A 115 13.95 1.22 -13.00
N ILE A 116 12.87 1.27 -12.22
CA ILE A 116 11.86 2.32 -12.30
C ILE A 116 11.92 3.15 -11.01
N GLU A 117 12.05 4.46 -11.19
CA GLU A 117 11.93 5.43 -10.11
C GLU A 117 10.59 6.14 -10.24
N SER A 118 9.81 6.18 -9.16
CA SER A 118 8.57 6.95 -9.09
C SER A 118 8.76 8.15 -8.18
N TYR A 119 8.21 9.29 -8.56
CA TYR A 119 8.30 10.54 -7.81
C TYR A 119 6.89 11.11 -7.58
N LEU A 120 6.41 11.04 -6.34
CA LEU A 120 5.13 11.60 -5.93
C LEU A 120 5.33 13.05 -5.49
N ALA A 121 4.61 13.98 -6.13
CA ALA A 121 4.53 15.37 -5.73
C ALA A 121 3.10 15.70 -5.30
N ILE A 122 2.95 16.37 -4.16
CA ILE A 122 1.65 16.91 -3.73
C ILE A 122 1.63 18.40 -4.06
N ASP A 123 0.76 18.76 -5.00
CA ASP A 123 0.41 20.15 -5.25
C ASP A 123 -0.88 20.48 -4.49
N ALA A 124 -0.73 20.96 -3.26
CA ALA A 124 -1.85 21.40 -2.43
C ALA A 124 -1.95 22.93 -2.48
N PRO A 125 -3.12 23.49 -2.86
CA PRO A 125 -3.36 24.93 -2.76
C PRO A 125 -3.06 25.45 -1.36
N LYS A 126 -2.52 26.66 -1.21
CA LYS A 126 -2.24 27.25 0.12
C LYS A 126 -3.47 27.26 1.06
N ALA A 127 -4.67 27.27 0.49
CA ALA A 127 -5.94 27.22 1.22
C ALA A 127 -6.24 25.87 1.90
N THR A 128 -5.74 24.74 1.39
CA THR A 128 -5.90 23.42 2.03
C THR A 128 -4.92 23.19 3.17
N VAL A 129 -3.76 23.85 3.16
CA VAL A 129 -2.74 23.73 4.22
C VAL A 129 -3.19 24.38 5.55
N HIS A 130 -4.11 25.36 5.49
CA HIS A 130 -4.66 26.02 6.69
C HIS A 130 -5.84 25.28 7.33
N LYS A 131 -6.44 24.29 6.66
CA LYS A 131 -7.39 23.37 7.30
C LYS A 131 -6.58 22.22 7.92
N ARG A 132 -6.72 22.04 9.23
CA ARG A 132 -5.90 21.16 10.10
C ARG A 132 -6.01 19.65 9.81
N GLU A 133 -6.58 19.24 8.69
CA GLU A 133 -6.95 17.84 8.41
C GLU A 133 -6.40 17.40 7.05
N ILE A 134 -5.07 17.36 6.92
CA ILE A 134 -4.37 16.96 5.68
C ILE A 134 -4.26 15.42 5.57
N VAL A 135 -4.40 14.69 6.68
CA VAL A 135 -4.28 13.23 6.75
C VAL A 135 -5.48 12.67 7.52
N ASN A 136 -6.14 11.65 6.96
CA ASN A 136 -7.23 10.95 7.62
C ASN A 136 -6.71 10.19 8.85
N TYR A 137 -7.51 10.12 9.93
CA TYR A 137 -7.14 9.40 11.15
C TYR A 137 -6.73 7.94 10.90
N ALA A 138 -7.45 7.21 10.04
CA ALA A 138 -7.12 5.82 9.71
C ALA A 138 -5.75 5.69 9.03
N THR A 139 -5.36 6.68 8.20
CA THR A 139 -4.02 6.73 7.59
C THR A 139 -2.95 6.98 8.64
N TRP A 140 -3.20 7.88 9.59
CA TRP A 140 -2.30 8.15 10.71
C TRP A 140 -2.12 6.92 11.62
N GLU A 141 -3.23 6.29 12.01
CA GLU A 141 -3.25 5.09 12.82
C GLU A 141 -2.49 3.94 12.14
N ALA A 142 -2.75 3.71 10.85
CA ALA A 142 -2.02 2.73 10.04
C ALA A 142 -0.50 2.99 10.02
N ALA A 143 -0.06 4.25 9.94
CA ALA A 143 1.36 4.60 9.97
C ALA A 143 2.00 4.30 11.33
N VAL A 144 1.32 4.62 12.43
CA VAL A 144 1.78 4.32 13.80
C VAL A 144 1.97 2.81 13.99
N TYR A 145 0.94 2.01 13.67
CA TYR A 145 1.00 0.56 13.82
C TYR A 145 1.96 -0.08 12.83
N GLY A 146 2.09 0.44 11.61
CA GLY A 146 3.03 -0.03 10.60
C GLY A 146 4.48 0.01 11.09
N LEU A 147 4.89 1.08 11.76
CA LEU A 147 6.22 1.18 12.36
C LEU A 147 6.37 0.32 13.62
N HIS A 148 5.36 0.30 14.49
CA HIS A 148 5.42 -0.50 15.72
C HIS A 148 5.63 -2.00 15.43
N HIS A 149 4.89 -2.53 14.45
CA HIS A 149 4.89 -3.95 14.08
C HIS A 149 5.86 -4.29 12.93
N ALA A 150 6.83 -3.44 12.62
CA ALA A 150 7.77 -3.66 11.51
C ALA A 150 8.54 -5.00 11.58
N LYS A 151 8.72 -5.56 12.79
CA LYS A 151 9.34 -6.89 12.98
C LYS A 151 8.45 -8.04 12.50
N GLU A 152 7.14 -7.93 12.65
CA GLU A 152 6.18 -8.93 12.17
C GLU A 152 6.12 -8.95 10.64
N LEU A 153 6.24 -7.77 10.01
CA LEU A 153 6.35 -7.69 8.55
C LEU A 153 7.58 -8.43 8.03
N LYS A 154 8.72 -8.38 8.74
CA LYS A 154 9.92 -9.13 8.34
C LYS A 154 9.67 -10.64 8.32
N SER A 155 9.01 -11.19 9.34
CA SER A 155 8.75 -12.63 9.40
C SER A 155 7.70 -13.08 8.36
N LEU A 156 6.70 -12.25 8.06
CA LEU A 156 5.77 -12.49 6.95
C LEU A 156 6.50 -12.57 5.60
N ARG A 157 7.38 -11.60 5.32
CA ARG A 157 8.16 -11.56 4.07
C ARG A 157 9.07 -12.77 3.88
N GLN A 158 9.63 -13.29 4.96
CA GLN A 158 10.45 -14.50 4.91
C GLN A 158 9.63 -15.72 4.47
N LYS A 159 8.34 -15.78 4.80
CA LYS A 159 7.43 -16.87 4.41
C LYS A 159 6.89 -16.68 2.99
N LEU A 160 6.57 -15.44 2.60
CA LEU A 160 6.00 -15.16 1.28
C LEU A 160 7.04 -15.10 0.15
N PHE A 161 8.20 -14.54 0.45
CA PHE A 161 9.24 -14.24 -0.53
C PHE A 161 10.48 -15.11 -0.27
N GLU A 162 10.29 -16.43 -0.33
CA GLU A 162 11.34 -17.42 -0.09
C GLU A 162 12.50 -17.29 -1.09
N GLN A 163 12.19 -16.89 -2.32
CA GLN A 163 13.17 -16.74 -3.39
C GLN A 163 13.63 -15.29 -3.53
N LYS A 164 14.94 -15.11 -3.74
CA LYS A 164 15.48 -13.80 -4.12
C LYS A 164 15.22 -13.52 -5.59
N LEU A 165 14.69 -12.35 -5.89
CA LEU A 165 14.43 -11.91 -7.26
C LEU A 165 15.74 -11.61 -8.01
N PRO A 166 15.98 -12.24 -9.18
CA PRO A 166 17.17 -11.98 -10.00
C PRO A 166 16.96 -10.70 -10.82
N TYR A 167 17.19 -9.57 -10.17
CA TYR A 167 17.12 -8.27 -10.83
C TYR A 167 18.21 -8.08 -11.90
N SER A 168 18.00 -7.08 -12.75
CA SER A 168 18.95 -6.69 -13.79
C SER A 168 20.39 -6.53 -13.30
N LYS A 169 21.33 -7.00 -14.14
CA LYS A 169 22.79 -6.90 -13.95
C LYS A 169 23.35 -5.51 -14.30
N TYR A 170 22.57 -4.67 -14.98
CA TYR A 170 23.02 -3.34 -15.35
C TYR A 170 23.30 -2.49 -14.11
N LYS A 171 24.39 -1.73 -14.16
CA LYS A 171 24.83 -0.87 -13.06
C LYS A 171 23.85 0.29 -12.91
N ILE A 172 23.22 0.38 -11.74
CA ILE A 172 22.38 1.52 -11.37
C ILE A 172 23.29 2.59 -10.79
N GLU A 173 23.22 3.81 -11.33
CA GLU A 173 23.91 4.94 -10.75
C GLU A 173 23.37 5.23 -9.35
N LYS A 174 24.27 5.35 -8.38
CA LYS A 174 23.89 5.67 -7.01
C LYS A 174 23.47 7.14 -6.94
N LYS A 175 22.17 7.39 -6.89
CA LYS A 175 21.63 8.74 -6.70
C LYS A 175 21.56 9.12 -5.22
N SER A 176 21.55 10.43 -4.97
CA SER A 176 21.28 10.97 -3.63
C SER A 176 19.84 10.64 -3.24
N ASN A 177 19.64 10.21 -1.99
CA ASN A 177 18.30 10.03 -1.42
C ASN A 177 17.60 11.36 -1.12
N PHE A 178 18.28 12.50 -1.31
CA PHE A 178 17.79 13.81 -0.91
C PHE A 178 17.57 14.76 -2.09
N LYS A 179 18.18 14.49 -3.25
CA LYS A 179 18.11 15.37 -4.41
C LYS A 179 18.13 14.57 -5.69
N THR A 180 17.25 14.92 -6.61
CA THR A 180 17.20 14.36 -7.97
C THR A 180 17.07 15.49 -8.99
N THR A 181 17.36 15.19 -10.26
CA THR A 181 17.10 16.11 -11.37
C THR A 181 16.20 15.38 -12.38
N ILE A 182 15.03 15.95 -12.66
CA ILE A 182 14.04 15.41 -13.60
C ILE A 182 13.78 16.50 -14.64
N HIS A 183 13.94 16.19 -15.93
CA HIS A 183 13.79 17.12 -17.06
C HIS A 183 14.53 18.47 -16.86
N GLY A 184 15.78 18.42 -16.39
CA GLY A 184 16.61 19.60 -16.17
C GLY A 184 16.28 20.43 -14.92
N LYS A 185 15.25 20.05 -14.15
CA LYS A 185 14.88 20.71 -12.89
C LYS A 185 15.33 19.87 -11.70
N SER A 186 15.96 20.50 -10.72
CA SER A 186 16.36 19.85 -9.47
C SER A 186 15.24 19.88 -8.43
N PHE A 187 15.00 18.74 -7.80
CA PHE A 187 13.99 18.57 -6.76
C PHE A 187 14.63 17.99 -5.49
N TRP A 188 14.13 18.42 -4.33
CA TRP A 188 14.40 17.72 -3.08
C TRP A 188 13.47 16.51 -2.99
N VAL A 189 14.00 15.37 -2.58
CA VAL A 189 13.24 14.13 -2.48
C VAL A 189 13.59 13.39 -1.19
N VAL A 190 12.76 12.45 -0.80
CA VAL A 190 13.09 11.42 0.20
C VAL A 190 12.53 10.08 -0.28
N PRO A 191 13.10 8.93 0.13
CA PRO A 191 12.46 7.65 -0.11
C PRO A 191 11.04 7.65 0.46
N PHE A 192 10.06 7.22 -0.34
CA PHE A 192 8.67 7.17 0.10
C PHE A 192 8.48 6.03 1.12
N PRO A 193 8.01 6.30 2.35
CA PRO A 193 7.86 5.29 3.40
C PRO A 193 6.53 4.52 3.34
N GLY A 194 5.72 4.69 2.29
CA GLY A 194 4.41 4.06 2.14
C GLY A 194 4.44 2.65 1.52
N SER A 195 3.27 2.19 1.08
CA SER A 195 3.04 0.81 0.62
C SER A 195 3.56 0.50 -0.78
N ASP A 196 3.79 1.49 -1.64
CA ASP A 196 4.04 1.29 -3.08
C ASP A 196 5.13 0.28 -3.35
N LYS A 197 6.26 0.42 -2.66
CA LYS A 197 7.38 -0.51 -2.84
C LYS A 197 6.97 -1.95 -2.52
N SER A 198 6.16 -2.13 -1.49
CA SER A 198 5.69 -3.45 -1.05
C SER A 198 4.66 -4.03 -2.04
N VAL A 199 3.74 -3.19 -2.53
CA VAL A 199 2.72 -3.60 -3.51
C VAL A 199 3.37 -3.97 -4.84
N VAL A 200 4.21 -3.09 -5.39
CA VAL A 200 4.96 -3.38 -6.63
C VAL A 200 5.81 -4.63 -6.46
N GLN A 201 6.50 -4.79 -5.32
CA GLN A 201 7.30 -5.98 -5.07
C GLN A 201 6.46 -7.28 -5.09
N ARG A 202 5.22 -7.27 -4.59
CA ARG A 202 4.32 -8.43 -4.66
C ARG A 202 4.02 -8.81 -6.11
N THR A 203 3.66 -7.82 -6.93
CA THR A 203 3.40 -8.01 -8.37
C THR A 203 4.65 -8.52 -9.09
N GLN A 204 5.82 -7.93 -8.82
CA GLN A 204 7.09 -8.39 -9.41
C GLN A 204 7.47 -9.82 -8.99
N TYR A 205 7.16 -10.21 -7.75
CA TYR A 205 7.37 -11.56 -7.27
C TYR A 205 6.46 -12.57 -7.96
N PHE A 206 5.17 -12.25 -8.10
CA PHE A 206 4.22 -13.06 -8.86
C PHE A 206 4.65 -13.21 -10.32
N ASN A 207 4.98 -12.10 -10.98
CA ASN A 207 5.47 -12.07 -12.35
C ASN A 207 6.68 -12.99 -12.57
N TYR A 208 7.62 -13.00 -11.63
CA TYR A 208 8.79 -13.87 -11.72
C TYR A 208 8.45 -15.34 -11.45
N THR A 209 7.74 -15.63 -10.37
CA THR A 209 7.51 -17.00 -9.90
C THR A 209 6.41 -17.75 -10.64
N LYS A 210 5.42 -17.04 -11.20
CA LYS A 210 4.25 -17.62 -11.87
C LYS A 210 4.20 -17.35 -13.36
N LEU A 211 4.66 -16.18 -13.80
CA LEU A 211 4.62 -15.78 -15.22
C LEU A 211 5.99 -15.84 -15.91
N HIS A 212 7.05 -16.24 -15.20
CA HIS A 212 8.41 -16.33 -15.71
C HIS A 212 8.95 -15.02 -16.33
N LYS A 213 8.44 -13.88 -15.87
CA LYS A 213 8.89 -12.55 -16.32
C LYS A 213 10.04 -12.04 -15.47
N LYS A 214 11.00 -11.34 -16.09
CA LYS A 214 12.12 -10.73 -15.36
C LYS A 214 11.62 -9.66 -14.38
N PRO A 215 12.02 -9.69 -13.09
CA PRO A 215 11.53 -8.74 -12.10
C PRO A 215 12.16 -7.36 -12.29
N ILE A 216 11.36 -6.31 -12.10
CA ILE A 216 11.81 -4.91 -12.18
C ILE A 216 12.14 -4.39 -10.77
N ARG A 217 13.27 -3.69 -10.63
CA ARG A 217 13.52 -2.91 -9.40
C ARG A 217 12.65 -1.67 -9.42
N PHE A 218 11.90 -1.44 -8.35
CA PHE A 218 11.07 -0.25 -8.18
C PHE A 218 11.52 0.54 -6.95
N GLN A 219 11.66 1.86 -7.11
CA GLN A 219 12.11 2.76 -6.05
C GLN A 219 11.23 4.02 -6.02
N PRO A 220 10.31 4.14 -5.05
CA PRO A 220 9.47 5.32 -4.93
C PRO A 220 10.13 6.41 -4.07
N TYR A 221 9.88 7.65 -4.46
CA TYR A 221 10.34 8.87 -3.81
C TYR A 221 9.17 9.83 -3.61
N PHE A 222 9.25 10.61 -2.54
CA PHE A 222 8.33 11.72 -2.28
C PHE A 222 9.07 13.04 -2.49
N GLN A 223 8.48 13.93 -3.28
CA GLN A 223 9.04 15.25 -3.58
C GLN A 223 8.79 16.21 -2.42
N MET A 224 9.85 16.92 -2.03
CA MET A 224 9.85 17.90 -0.96
C MET A 224 10.01 19.31 -1.54
N PRO A 225 9.33 20.32 -0.96
CA PRO A 225 9.39 21.68 -1.48
C PRO A 225 10.73 22.36 -1.19
N SER A 226 11.48 21.91 -0.17
CA SER A 226 12.78 22.49 0.19
C SER A 226 13.65 21.52 0.99
N PHE A 227 14.95 21.83 1.08
CA PHE A 227 15.88 21.12 1.98
C PHE A 227 15.46 21.21 3.46
N ILE A 228 14.95 22.36 3.90
CA ILE A 228 14.47 22.54 5.28
C ILE A 228 13.31 21.59 5.56
N SER A 229 12.42 21.37 4.58
CA SER A 229 11.32 20.41 4.70
C SER A 229 11.83 18.97 4.83
N VAL A 230 12.91 18.61 4.12
CA VAL A 230 13.59 17.31 4.29
C VAL A 230 14.11 17.17 5.72
N VAL A 231 14.83 18.17 6.24
CA VAL A 231 15.38 18.14 7.61
C VAL A 231 14.27 18.00 8.65
N LYS A 232 13.18 18.77 8.51
CA LYS A 232 11.99 18.66 9.38
C LYS A 232 11.39 17.26 9.34
N LEU A 233 11.18 16.71 8.14
CA LEU A 233 10.60 15.37 7.98
C LEU A 233 11.47 14.29 8.63
N VAL A 234 12.79 14.34 8.44
CA VAL A 234 13.73 13.40 9.06
C VAL A 234 13.70 13.52 10.58
N PHE A 235 13.68 14.75 11.11
CA PHE A 235 13.62 15.01 12.54
C PHE A 235 12.31 14.50 13.16
N TYR A 236 11.15 14.84 12.57
CA TYR A 236 9.86 14.34 13.05
C TYR A 236 9.73 12.83 12.87
N GLY A 237 10.24 12.26 11.78
CA GLY A 237 10.27 10.82 11.56
C GLY A 237 11.11 10.08 12.61
N PHE A 238 12.21 10.67 13.07
CA PHE A 238 13.01 10.13 14.16
C PHE A 238 12.25 10.15 15.50
N ILE A 239 11.64 11.28 15.85
CA ILE A 239 10.81 11.38 17.06
C ILE A 239 9.65 10.37 16.99
N PHE A 240 8.94 10.35 15.86
CA PHE A 240 7.84 9.43 15.62
C PHE A 240 8.27 7.96 15.80
N SER A 241 9.38 7.56 15.17
CA SER A 241 9.94 6.21 15.32
C SER A 241 10.30 5.89 16.78
N LEU A 242 10.83 6.85 17.53
CA LEU A 242 11.15 6.67 18.95
C LEU A 242 9.87 6.43 19.77
N PHE A 243 8.82 7.21 19.55
CA PHE A 243 7.54 7.06 20.25
C PHE A 243 6.85 5.74 19.91
N THR A 244 6.93 5.28 18.64
CA THR A 244 6.34 3.99 18.24
C THR A 244 7.01 2.78 18.88
N LYS A 245 8.19 2.91 19.52
CA LYS A 245 8.85 1.78 20.20
C LYS A 245 8.24 1.44 21.56
N PHE A 246 7.51 2.37 22.18
CA PHE A 246 6.99 2.22 23.54
C PHE A 246 5.47 2.29 23.55
N LYS A 247 4.82 1.45 24.37
CA LYS A 247 3.34 1.44 24.50
C LYS A 247 2.76 2.81 24.89
N LEU A 248 3.41 3.50 25.84
CA LEU A 248 3.04 4.86 26.25
C LEU A 248 3.19 5.86 25.10
N GLY A 249 4.26 5.75 24.31
CA GLY A 249 4.48 6.61 23.15
C GLY A 249 3.42 6.40 22.07
N MET A 250 3.01 5.16 21.81
CA MET A 250 1.88 4.88 20.91
C MET A 250 0.56 5.44 21.42
N GLN A 251 0.27 5.31 22.72
CA GLN A 251 -0.94 5.90 23.31
C GLN A 251 -0.96 7.41 23.19
N CYS A 252 0.20 8.08 23.22
CA CYS A 252 0.29 9.52 22.96
C CYS A 252 0.07 9.88 21.49
N LEU A 253 0.45 9.01 20.54
CA LEU A 253 0.28 9.25 19.11
C LEU A 253 -1.16 8.97 18.64
N LEU A 254 -1.92 8.12 19.33
CA LEU A 254 -3.28 7.69 18.97
C LEU A 254 -4.39 8.38 19.78
N LYS A 255 -4.06 9.41 20.56
CA LYS A 255 -5.02 10.26 21.29
C LYS A 255 -5.26 11.56 20.54
#